data_AF-A0A238ZJ30-F1
#
_entry.id   AF-A0A238ZJ30-F1
#
_cell.length_a   1.000
_cell.length_b   1.000
_cell.length_c   1.000
_cell.angle_alpha   90.00
_cell.angle_beta   90.00
_cell.angle_gamma   90.00
#
_symmetry.space_group_name_H-M   'P 1'
#
loop_
_entity.id
_entity.type
_entity.pdbx_description
1 polymer ?
#
loop_
_entity_poly.entity_id
_entity_poly.type
_entity_poly.pdbx_seq_one_letter_code
_entity_poly.pdbx_strand_id
1 'polypeptide(L)'
;MDAYPKIAPPSRIVTAVAVTLFVTAALAAAVLSWIDHHRPVLPVSVATRPHTGLGNSPESWPSATAGPQAELDFTHRDDLATLDLLGQYAAELAAPPAGRTGPATVLAEHQRLRRAISSDEHLVVLLLSTDLAHPASDAGRWLTLALGDFPDPASVTAWCHTVDAPHCVPRRLDPPR
;
A
#
# COMPACT_ATOMS: atom_id res chain seq x y z
N MET A 1 -18.82 -61.47 17.53
CA MET A 1 -19.86 -60.79 18.34
C MET A 1 -19.64 -59.30 18.13
N ASP A 2 -20.27 -58.74 17.10
CA ASP A 2 -20.14 -57.33 16.75
C ASP A 2 -21.45 -56.62 17.08
N ALA A 3 -21.40 -55.74 18.08
CA ALA A 3 -22.51 -54.87 18.44
C ALA A 3 -22.38 -53.56 17.64
N TYR A 4 -23.20 -53.40 16.61
CA TYR A 4 -23.41 -52.11 15.95
C TYR A 4 -24.38 -51.26 16.78
N PRO A 5 -24.02 -50.04 17.20
CA PRO A 5 -24.98 -49.13 17.81
C PRO A 5 -25.91 -48.54 16.74
N LYS A 6 -27.21 -48.72 16.97
CA LYS A 6 -28.31 -48.18 16.19
C LYS A 6 -28.44 -46.67 16.45
N ILE A 7 -28.06 -45.84 15.48
CA ILE A 7 -28.20 -44.38 15.55
C ILE A 7 -29.68 -44.03 15.43
N ALA A 8 -30.24 -43.42 16.47
CA ALA A 8 -31.61 -42.92 16.47
C ALA A 8 -31.76 -41.70 15.55
N PRO A 9 -32.89 -41.55 14.83
CA PRO A 9 -33.09 -40.41 13.94
C PRO A 9 -33.17 -39.09 14.73
N PRO A 10 -32.60 -37.99 14.21
CA PRO A 10 -32.61 -36.69 14.89
C PRO A 10 -34.05 -36.19 15.07
N SER A 11 -34.32 -35.64 16.25
CA SER A 11 -35.66 -35.14 16.60
C SER A 11 -36.05 -33.97 15.67
N ARG A 12 -37.35 -33.89 15.33
CA ARG A 12 -37.92 -32.87 14.44
C ARG A 12 -37.69 -31.42 14.92
N ILE A 13 -37.39 -31.25 16.21
CA ILE A 13 -37.12 -29.95 16.83
C ILE A 13 -35.72 -29.46 16.46
N VAL A 14 -34.72 -30.35 16.43
CA VAL A 14 -33.33 -30.00 16.08
C VAL A 14 -33.23 -29.60 14.61
N THR A 15 -33.98 -30.28 13.74
CA THR A 15 -34.05 -29.93 12.31
C THR A 15 -34.76 -28.61 12.08
N ALA A 16 -35.84 -28.31 12.82
CA ALA A 16 -36.53 -27.03 12.71
C ALA A 16 -35.64 -25.84 13.10
N VAL A 17 -34.92 -25.94 14.23
CA VAL A 17 -34.02 -24.87 14.70
C VAL A 17 -32.85 -24.65 13.73
N ALA A 18 -32.26 -25.71 13.20
CA ALA A 18 -31.18 -25.60 12.22
C ALA A 18 -31.66 -24.91 10.93
N VAL A 19 -32.85 -25.27 10.42
CA VAL A 19 -33.42 -24.63 9.22
C VAL A 19 -33.68 -23.15 9.47
N THR A 20 -34.23 -22.77 10.63
CA THR A 20 -34.47 -21.36 10.95
C THR A 20 -33.17 -20.56 10.98
N LEU A 21 -32.10 -21.09 11.60
CA LEU A 21 -30.79 -20.43 11.65
C LEU A 21 -30.18 -20.22 10.26
N PHE A 22 -30.22 -21.25 9.40
CA PHE A 22 -29.71 -21.15 8.03
C PHE A 22 -30.51 -20.16 7.18
N VAL A 23 -31.84 -20.13 7.31
CA VAL A 23 -32.69 -19.18 6.59
C VAL A 23 -32.42 -17.74 7.04
N THR A 24 -32.24 -17.50 8.35
CA THR A 24 -31.87 -16.17 8.84
C THR A 24 -30.49 -15.72 8.38
N ALA A 25 -29.50 -16.61 8.32
CA ALA A 25 -28.16 -16.28 7.84
C ALA A 25 -28.16 -15.95 6.35
N ALA A 26 -28.91 -16.71 5.54
CA ALA A 26 -29.04 -16.47 4.10
C ALA A 26 -29.76 -15.14 3.81
N LEU A 27 -30.82 -14.82 4.56
CA LEU A 27 -31.50 -13.53 4.47
C LEU A 27 -30.59 -12.37 4.87
N ALA A 28 -29.80 -12.50 5.94
CA ALA A 28 -28.85 -11.47 6.34
C ALA A 28 -27.76 -11.24 5.27
N ALA A 29 -27.23 -12.32 4.68
CA ALA A 29 -26.24 -12.22 3.60
C ALA A 29 -26.81 -11.58 2.33
N ALA A 30 -28.05 -11.93 1.95
CA ALA A 30 -28.73 -11.33 0.81
C ALA A 30 -29.02 -9.84 1.02
N VAL A 31 -29.46 -9.45 2.23
CA VAL A 31 -29.70 -8.04 2.57
C VAL A 31 -28.40 -7.25 2.58
N LEU A 32 -27.31 -7.79 3.12
CA LEU A 32 -25.99 -7.15 3.09
C LEU A 32 -25.46 -6.99 1.67
N SER A 33 -25.61 -8.02 0.82
CA SER A 33 -25.19 -7.97 -0.58
C SER A 33 -26.04 -6.97 -1.39
N TRP A 34 -27.34 -6.88 -1.12
CA TRP A 34 -28.23 -5.91 -1.75
C TRP A 34 -27.89 -4.47 -1.32
N ILE A 35 -27.62 -4.25 -0.04
CA ILE A 35 -27.14 -2.95 0.47
C ILE A 35 -25.82 -2.58 -0.21
N ASP A 36 -24.89 -3.53 -0.38
CA ASP A 36 -23.61 -3.28 -1.03
C ASP A 36 -23.77 -2.94 -2.53
N HIS A 37 -24.68 -3.63 -3.23
CA HIS A 37 -25.02 -3.33 -4.62
C HIS A 37 -25.73 -1.98 -4.82
N HIS A 38 -26.50 -1.53 -3.83
CA HIS A 38 -27.22 -0.25 -3.87
C HIS A 38 -26.52 0.88 -3.14
N ARG A 39 -25.29 0.68 -2.68
CA ARG A 39 -24.45 1.81 -2.31
C ARG A 39 -24.22 2.62 -3.59
N PRO A 40 -24.70 3.88 -3.67
CA PRO A 40 -24.21 4.75 -4.71
C PRO A 40 -22.69 4.73 -4.58
N VAL A 41 -21.99 4.50 -5.70
CA VAL A 41 -20.56 4.75 -5.79
C VAL A 41 -20.42 6.22 -5.37
N LEU A 42 -20.09 6.43 -4.10
CA LEU A 42 -19.64 7.72 -3.63
C LEU A 42 -18.54 8.06 -4.64
N PRO A 43 -18.61 9.20 -5.35
CA PRO A 43 -17.49 9.61 -6.15
C PRO A 43 -16.30 9.50 -5.22
N VAL A 44 -15.30 8.69 -5.61
CA VAL A 44 -14.05 8.55 -4.89
C VAL A 44 -13.72 9.96 -4.45
N SER A 45 -13.82 10.23 -3.14
CA SER A 45 -13.44 11.52 -2.60
C SER A 45 -12.05 11.72 -3.15
N VAL A 46 -11.92 12.72 -4.03
CA VAL A 46 -10.67 13.16 -4.63
C VAL A 46 -9.64 12.97 -3.54
N ALA A 47 -8.68 12.07 -3.77
CA ALA A 47 -7.63 11.75 -2.82
C ALA A 47 -7.28 13.05 -2.13
N THR A 48 -7.46 13.09 -0.80
CA THR A 48 -7.20 14.27 0.01
C THR A 48 -5.91 14.86 -0.52
N ARG A 49 -6.01 15.97 -1.26
CA ARG A 49 -4.87 16.57 -1.94
C ARG A 49 -3.82 16.74 -0.86
N PRO A 50 -2.61 16.18 -0.95
CA PRO A 50 -1.57 16.54 -0.01
C PRO A 50 -1.45 18.06 -0.11
N HIS A 51 -1.72 18.74 1.00
CA HIS A 51 -1.69 20.19 1.03
C HIS A 51 -0.23 20.56 0.84
N THR A 52 0.06 21.30 -0.24
CA THR A 52 1.27 22.12 -0.45
C THR A 52 2.59 21.45 -0.06
N GLY A 53 3.36 21.07 -1.08
CA GLY A 53 4.76 20.68 -0.94
C GLY A 53 5.51 21.52 0.09
N LEU A 54 6.24 20.86 0.98
CA LEU A 54 7.00 21.46 2.09
C LEU A 54 8.27 22.20 1.60
N GLY A 55 8.29 22.65 0.34
CA GLY A 55 9.40 23.34 -0.31
C GLY A 55 9.19 24.86 -0.42
N ASN A 56 10.30 25.59 -0.58
CA ASN A 56 10.33 27.06 -0.63
C ASN A 56 9.63 27.68 -1.87
N SER A 57 9.14 26.86 -2.80
CA SER A 57 8.31 27.24 -3.95
C SER A 57 7.24 26.18 -4.16
N PRO A 58 5.95 26.45 -3.83
CA PRO A 58 4.89 25.48 -4.04
C PRO A 58 4.61 25.36 -5.54
N GLU A 59 5.05 24.27 -6.16
CA GLU A 59 4.62 23.94 -7.51
C GLU A 59 3.13 23.57 -7.48
N SER A 60 2.36 24.08 -8.44
CA SER A 60 0.94 23.77 -8.51
C SER A 60 0.73 22.30 -8.86
N TRP A 61 -0.08 21.61 -8.08
CA TRP A 61 -0.50 20.23 -8.37
C TRP A 61 -0.94 20.08 -9.84
N PRO A 62 -0.56 19.00 -10.55
CA PRO A 62 -0.93 18.81 -11.94
C PRO A 62 -2.44 18.88 -12.13
N SER A 63 -2.91 19.47 -13.22
CA SER A 63 -4.34 19.45 -13.55
C SER A 63 -4.84 18.01 -13.66
N ALA A 64 -6.11 17.76 -13.34
CA ALA A 64 -6.70 16.41 -13.40
C ALA A 64 -6.65 15.76 -14.81
N THR A 65 -6.31 16.54 -15.84
CA THR A 65 -6.10 16.11 -17.22
C THR A 65 -4.66 15.72 -17.54
N ALA A 66 -3.70 15.94 -16.63
CA ALA A 66 -2.26 15.72 -16.87
C ALA A 66 -1.87 14.23 -16.92
N GLY A 67 -2.76 13.34 -16.48
CA GLY A 67 -2.57 11.90 -16.54
C GLY A 67 -1.61 11.36 -15.47
N PRO A 68 -1.55 10.02 -15.31
CA PRO A 68 -0.86 9.39 -14.19
C PRO A 68 0.68 9.56 -14.23
N GLN A 69 1.27 9.77 -15.41
CA GLN A 69 2.70 10.05 -15.52
C GLN A 69 3.06 11.42 -14.91
N ALA A 70 2.29 12.46 -15.23
CA ALA A 70 2.55 13.80 -14.71
C ALA A 70 2.36 13.88 -13.18
N GLU A 71 1.38 13.15 -12.63
CA GLU A 71 1.19 13.04 -11.18
C GLU A 71 2.35 12.29 -10.51
N LEU A 72 2.87 11.23 -11.14
CA LEU A 72 4.02 10.49 -10.65
C LEU A 72 5.29 11.36 -10.63
N ASP A 73 5.55 12.08 -11.72
CA ASP A 73 6.71 12.98 -11.84
C ASP A 73 6.59 14.19 -10.90
N PHE A 74 5.38 14.68 -10.63
CA PHE A 74 5.17 15.71 -9.61
C PHE A 74 5.45 15.16 -8.20
N THR A 75 4.88 14.01 -7.86
CA THR A 75 5.08 13.37 -6.54
C THR A 75 6.56 13.10 -6.28
N HIS A 76 7.26 12.59 -7.30
CA HIS A 76 8.71 12.38 -7.26
C HIS A 76 9.49 13.66 -6.94
N ARG A 77 9.23 14.75 -7.67
CA ARG A 77 9.94 16.02 -7.46
C ARG A 77 9.62 16.65 -6.12
N ASP A 78 8.36 16.57 -5.68
CA ASP A 78 7.92 17.07 -4.39
C ASP A 78 8.61 16.32 -3.25
N ASP A 79 8.60 14.99 -3.31
CA ASP A 79 9.28 14.16 -2.33
C ASP A 79 10.79 14.46 -2.35
N LEU A 80 11.45 14.44 -3.52
CA LEU A 80 12.89 14.70 -3.65
C LEU A 80 13.30 16.07 -3.08
N ALA A 81 12.47 17.10 -3.24
CA ALA A 81 12.75 18.45 -2.73
C ALA A 81 12.80 18.54 -1.20
N THR A 82 12.21 17.57 -0.50
CA THR A 82 12.16 17.52 0.98
C THR A 82 13.29 16.73 1.62
N LEU A 83 14.18 16.12 0.82
CA LEU A 83 15.13 15.13 1.31
C LEU A 83 16.57 15.62 1.33
N ASP A 84 17.28 15.22 2.39
CA ASP A 84 18.72 15.10 2.39
C ASP A 84 19.08 13.61 2.22
N LEU A 85 19.66 13.25 1.09
CA LEU A 85 19.93 11.84 0.71
C LEU A 85 21.30 11.33 1.18
N LEU A 86 21.96 12.03 2.12
CA LEU A 86 23.35 11.73 2.49
C LEU A 86 23.49 10.50 3.41
N GLY A 87 23.83 9.37 2.82
CA GLY A 87 24.45 8.21 3.48
C GLY A 87 23.56 7.43 4.45
N GLN A 88 22.30 7.83 4.61
CA GLN A 88 21.34 7.25 5.53
C GLN A 88 20.81 5.91 5.03
N TYR A 89 20.41 5.05 5.96
CA TYR A 89 19.67 3.83 5.63
C TYR A 89 18.18 4.13 5.49
N ALA A 90 17.52 3.40 4.60
CA ALA A 90 16.09 3.48 4.33
C ALA A 90 15.54 2.09 4.04
N ALA A 91 14.23 1.92 4.17
CA ALA A 91 13.54 0.70 3.76
C ALA A 91 13.00 0.85 2.34
N GLU A 92 13.41 0.01 1.40
CA GLU A 92 12.79 -0.09 0.08
C GLU A 92 11.50 -0.91 0.20
N LEU A 93 10.35 -0.24 0.13
CA LEU A 93 9.01 -0.81 0.32
C LEU A 93 8.38 -1.33 -0.98
N ALA A 94 8.76 -0.76 -2.11
CA ALA A 94 8.35 -1.24 -3.42
C ALA A 94 9.38 -0.86 -4.48
N ALA A 95 9.68 -1.81 -5.36
CA ALA A 95 10.58 -1.63 -6.49
C ALA A 95 10.02 -2.34 -7.74
N PRO A 96 8.92 -1.83 -8.31
CA PRO A 96 8.32 -2.40 -9.50
C PRO A 96 9.36 -2.53 -10.63
N PRO A 97 9.35 -3.60 -11.44
CA PRO A 97 10.36 -3.78 -12.49
C PRO A 97 10.32 -2.62 -13.50
N ALA A 98 11.49 -2.09 -13.84
CA ALA A 98 11.64 -0.96 -14.75
C ALA A 98 10.94 -1.23 -16.11
N GLY A 99 10.17 -0.25 -16.58
CA GLY A 99 9.45 -0.33 -17.86
C GLY A 99 8.33 -1.37 -17.95
N ARG A 100 8.06 -2.17 -16.90
CA ARG A 100 6.99 -3.19 -16.90
C ARG A 100 5.74 -2.78 -16.14
N THR A 101 5.86 -1.77 -15.30
CA THR A 101 4.76 -1.30 -14.45
C THR A 101 4.33 0.08 -14.90
N GLY A 102 3.03 0.25 -15.19
CA GLY A 102 2.49 1.52 -15.64
C GLY A 102 2.53 2.60 -14.55
N PRO A 103 2.63 3.90 -14.90
CA PRO A 103 2.74 4.98 -13.93
C PRO A 103 1.60 5.02 -12.90
N ALA A 104 0.37 4.72 -13.34
CA ALA A 104 -0.80 4.67 -12.46
C ALA A 104 -0.68 3.58 -11.38
N THR A 105 -0.10 2.42 -11.71
CA THR A 105 0.12 1.32 -10.76
C THR A 105 1.18 1.69 -9.74
N VAL A 106 2.28 2.31 -10.18
CA VAL A 106 3.34 2.80 -9.27
C VAL A 106 2.78 3.84 -8.32
N LEU A 107 2.03 4.82 -8.84
CA LEU A 107 1.43 5.88 -8.03
C LEU A 107 0.44 5.32 -7.01
N ALA A 108 -0.44 4.41 -7.42
CA ALA A 108 -1.42 3.78 -6.54
C ALA A 108 -0.75 2.98 -5.41
N GLU A 109 0.31 2.24 -5.74
CA GLU A 109 1.12 1.50 -4.76
C GLU A 109 1.77 2.45 -3.75
N HIS A 110 2.47 3.48 -4.24
CA HIS A 110 3.11 4.48 -3.39
C HIS A 110 2.10 5.16 -2.46
N GLN A 111 0.95 5.61 -2.98
CA GLN A 111 -0.11 6.23 -2.17
C GLN A 111 -0.73 5.28 -1.15
N ARG A 112 -0.81 3.97 -1.45
CA ARG A 112 -1.25 2.98 -0.46
C ARG A 112 -0.23 2.88 0.67
N LEU A 113 1.05 2.70 0.35
CA LEU A 113 2.13 2.57 1.33
C LEU A 113 2.26 3.85 2.18
N ARG A 114 2.20 5.03 1.56
CA ARG A 114 2.27 6.32 2.27
C ARG A 114 1.13 6.49 3.27
N ARG A 115 -0.10 6.09 2.94
CA ARG A 115 -1.23 6.13 3.89
C ARG A 115 -1.13 5.09 5.00
N ALA A 116 -0.53 3.94 4.73
CA ALA A 116 -0.46 2.84 5.69
C ALA A 116 0.72 2.96 6.67
N ILE A 117 1.85 3.50 6.20
CA ILE A 117 3.15 3.41 6.90
C ILE A 117 3.70 4.79 7.29
N SER A 118 3.40 5.85 6.52
CA SER A 118 4.00 7.15 6.78
C SER A 118 3.54 7.71 8.13
N SER A 119 4.48 8.24 8.90
CA SER A 119 4.29 8.83 10.23
C SER A 119 5.31 9.95 10.44
N ASP A 120 5.25 10.63 11.60
CA ASP A 120 6.21 11.68 11.94
C ASP A 120 7.65 11.16 12.07
N GLU A 121 7.82 9.87 12.43
CA GLU A 121 9.13 9.21 12.56
C GLU A 121 9.59 8.58 11.25
N HIS A 122 8.64 8.22 10.36
CA HIS A 122 8.94 7.49 9.13
C HIS A 122 8.26 8.13 7.92
N LEU A 123 9.01 8.81 7.07
CA LEU A 123 8.49 9.45 5.87
C LEU A 123 8.53 8.48 4.68
N VAL A 124 7.39 8.25 4.03
CA VAL A 124 7.34 7.43 2.80
C VAL A 124 7.45 8.33 1.57
N VAL A 125 8.46 8.07 0.74
CA VAL A 125 8.82 8.87 -0.43
C VAL A 125 8.91 8.05 -1.70
N LEU A 126 8.77 8.71 -2.85
CA LEU A 126 8.95 8.15 -4.17
C LEU A 126 10.22 8.69 -4.82
N LEU A 127 11.15 7.81 -5.21
CA LEU A 127 12.39 8.15 -5.92
C LEU A 127 12.54 7.34 -7.21
N LEU A 128 13.41 7.81 -8.10
CA LEU A 128 13.97 7.00 -9.17
C LEU A 128 15.28 6.35 -8.72
N SER A 129 15.58 5.16 -9.24
CA SER A 129 16.85 4.50 -8.97
C SER A 129 18.07 5.30 -9.45
N THR A 130 17.87 6.23 -10.39
CA THR A 130 18.89 7.19 -10.87
C THR A 130 19.17 8.32 -9.89
N ASP A 131 18.30 8.55 -8.91
CA ASP A 131 18.54 9.53 -7.84
C ASP A 131 19.50 8.97 -6.78
N LEU A 132 19.85 7.69 -6.90
CA LEU A 132 20.75 6.97 -6.00
C LEU A 132 21.96 6.43 -6.80
N ALA A 133 23.08 6.26 -6.13
CA ALA A 133 24.29 5.63 -6.66
C ALA A 133 24.11 4.12 -6.77
N HIS A 134 23.28 3.67 -7.73
CA HIS A 134 23.07 2.25 -8.02
C HIS A 134 23.88 1.77 -9.21
N PRO A 135 24.37 0.50 -9.19
CA PRO A 135 24.96 -0.10 -10.37
C PRO A 135 23.96 -0.04 -11.54
N ALA A 136 24.49 0.27 -12.73
CA ALA A 136 23.74 0.62 -13.93
C ALA A 136 22.76 -0.45 -14.46
N SER A 137 22.64 -1.61 -13.82
CA SER A 137 21.76 -2.69 -14.25
C SER A 137 20.27 -2.40 -14.10
N ASP A 138 19.88 -1.48 -13.20
CA ASP A 138 18.47 -1.17 -12.89
C ASP A 138 18.15 0.34 -12.94
N ALA A 139 18.77 1.10 -13.85
CA ALA A 139 18.52 2.53 -14.00
C ALA A 139 17.08 2.83 -14.46
N GLY A 140 16.49 3.92 -13.95
CA GLY A 140 15.15 4.38 -14.33
C GLY A 140 13.99 3.61 -13.69
N ARG A 141 14.25 2.86 -12.61
CA ARG A 141 13.21 2.15 -11.85
C ARG A 141 12.62 3.05 -10.78
N TRP A 142 11.30 3.05 -10.63
CA TRP A 142 10.64 3.71 -9.51
C TRP A 142 10.84 2.91 -8.21
N LEU A 143 11.12 3.64 -7.13
CA LEU A 143 11.35 3.10 -5.79
C LEU A 143 10.45 3.83 -4.80
N THR A 144 9.66 3.10 -4.02
CA THR A 144 9.01 3.64 -2.82
C THR A 144 9.87 3.28 -1.62
N LEU A 145 10.30 4.30 -0.87
CA LEU A 145 11.19 4.16 0.27
C LEU A 145 10.52 4.70 1.52
N ALA A 146 10.78 4.09 2.68
CA ALA A 146 10.56 4.72 3.98
C ALA A 146 11.88 5.21 4.55
N LEU A 147 11.91 6.48 4.91
CA LEU A 147 13.01 7.17 5.56
C LEU A 147 12.71 7.25 7.05
N GLY A 148 13.74 7.21 7.88
CA GLY A 148 13.63 7.34 9.33
C GLY A 148 15.01 7.24 9.97
N ASP A 149 15.05 7.25 11.30
CA ASP A 149 16.29 7.13 12.06
C ASP A 149 16.80 5.69 12.07
N PHE A 150 17.35 5.27 10.93
CA PHE A 150 17.94 3.95 10.74
C PHE A 150 19.48 4.03 10.82
N PRO A 151 20.10 3.68 11.95
CA PRO A 151 21.56 3.74 12.09
C PRO A 151 22.29 2.70 11.22
N ASP A 152 21.64 1.58 10.90
CA ASP A 152 22.25 0.46 10.19
C ASP A 152 21.21 -0.43 9.45
N PRO A 153 21.64 -1.36 8.57
CA PRO A 153 20.73 -2.26 7.84
C PRO A 153 19.91 -3.18 8.75
N ALA A 154 20.42 -3.52 9.94
CA ALA A 154 19.74 -4.41 10.87
C ALA A 154 18.53 -3.71 11.51
N SER A 155 18.66 -2.41 11.82
CA SER A 155 17.56 -1.57 12.29
C SER A 155 16.42 -1.48 11.27
N VAL A 156 16.75 -1.32 9.98
CA VAL A 156 15.74 -1.34 8.91
C VAL A 156 15.07 -2.70 8.81
N THR A 157 15.85 -3.79 8.87
CA THR A 157 15.31 -5.16 8.81
C THR A 157 14.37 -5.44 9.97
N ALA A 158 14.73 -5.02 11.19
CA ALA A 158 13.89 -5.13 12.36
C ALA A 158 12.58 -4.36 12.19
N TRP A 159 12.65 -3.13 11.69
CA TRP A 159 11.47 -2.31 11.40
C TRP A 159 10.59 -2.92 10.29
N CYS A 160 11.20 -3.49 9.24
CA CYS A 160 10.49 -4.21 8.19
C CYS A 160 9.60 -5.36 8.73
N HIS A 161 9.97 -5.98 9.85
CA HIS A 161 9.13 -7.01 10.49
C HIS A 161 7.90 -6.46 11.23
N THR A 162 7.81 -5.15 11.39
CA THR A 162 6.70 -4.47 12.10
C THR A 162 5.66 -3.88 11.16
N VAL A 163 5.99 -3.73 9.88
CA VAL A 163 5.13 -3.09 8.87
C VAL A 163 4.58 -4.14 7.89
N ASP A 164 3.35 -3.93 7.43
CA ASP A 164 2.75 -4.76 6.38
C ASP A 164 3.10 -4.17 5.01
N ALA A 165 4.24 -4.60 4.46
CA ALA A 165 4.69 -4.26 3.12
C ALA A 165 5.05 -5.54 2.34
N PRO A 166 4.60 -5.68 1.07
CA PRO A 166 4.87 -6.87 0.26
C PRO A 166 6.35 -7.04 -0.09
N HIS A 167 7.11 -5.94 -0.05
CA HIS A 167 8.55 -5.87 -0.20
C HIS A 167 9.08 -4.94 0.88
N CYS A 168 10.15 -5.32 1.57
CA CYS A 168 10.81 -4.45 2.55
C CYS A 168 12.26 -4.90 2.69
N VAL A 169 13.18 -4.17 2.09
CA VAL A 169 14.61 -4.49 2.13
C VAL A 169 15.44 -3.27 2.52
N PRO A 170 16.51 -3.46 3.31
CA PRO A 170 17.40 -2.36 3.67
C PRO A 170 18.11 -1.79 2.44
N ARG A 171 18.14 -0.47 2.37
CA ARG A 171 18.78 0.29 1.30
C ARG A 171 19.64 1.38 1.89
N ARG A 172 20.82 1.61 1.31
CA ARG A 172 21.61 2.81 1.61
C ARG A 172 21.29 3.87 0.58
N LEU A 173 21.00 5.07 1.05
CA LEU A 173 20.82 6.25 0.22
C LEU A 173 22.19 6.90 0.06
N ASP A 174 22.79 6.74 -1.10
CA ASP A 174 24.00 7.46 -1.48
C ASP A 174 23.63 8.19 -2.78
N PRO A 175 23.76 9.52 -2.88
CA PRO A 175 23.46 10.24 -4.12
C PRO A 175 24.49 9.88 -5.21
N PRO A 176 24.12 9.93 -6.51
CA PRO A 176 25.08 9.74 -7.60
C PRO A 176 26.21 10.78 -7.51
N ARG A 177 27.45 10.34 -7.78
CA ARG A 177 28.65 11.19 -7.77
C ARG A 177 28.83 11.96 -9.07
#